data_AF-A0A2S7NVK7-F1
#
_entry.id   AF-A0A2S7NVK7-F1
#
_cell.length_a   1.000
_cell.length_b   1.000
_cell.length_c   1.000
_cell.angle_alpha   90.00
_cell.angle_beta   90.00
_cell.angle_gamma   90.00
#
_symmetry.space_group_name_H-M   'P 1'
#
loop_
_entity.id
_entity.type
_entity.pdbx_description
1 polymer ?
#
loop_
_entity_poly.entity_id
_entity_poly.type
_entity_poly.pdbx_seq_one_letter_code
_entity_poly.pdbx_strand_id
1 'polypeptide(L)'
;MIQRVSFGLLASLAQTIYAQSNFTVTSTAPAGAGSPLPAFISYSIEFAFFPNFAGSKPYIRVGGNTQDYALYNASLPYAVNGTINPAKSVDYPTTVYIGPSYFESYSTWPGVKYSHGFNLGLGGNNSAGWKTLLDTIPLACKALEGGKLLMWEYGNEPDLFSTSAQGPVRPSTWNEATYVSQWLNGSRTIKAGVASACPNLASYGFMAPSFAGVNNHLKPITAWNDGLDVDKDIELFSSHNYIGGATQPGVTLQGTLMNHNQTVASVGAQVNVANALNSSGVPFILGETNSLYNEGAPGLSNAYGAALWNIDFALYCASKNIHRVHFHTGLSFRYGAWQPETTSAAPKGTKAPYYGNLATAAFLSNLSAPNTHTTISNIPLSSQFESAYAAYVNSTLKRIMIINMHQYNYTVNGTSSVRNPVARPVRNFTITIPSSATPQHGYALPSVATLRALHANGSDAITGITYDGYSYNYELNNGLPVRLTNVTVGKTVSVTGGKLVVPVEDSGAVMVDFGA
;
A
#
# COMPACT_ATOMS: atom_id res chain seq x y z
N MET A 1 -70.03 -12.29 16.48
CA MET A 1 -69.18 -13.49 16.33
C MET A 1 -68.50 -13.42 14.97
N ILE A 2 -67.34 -12.76 14.88
CA ILE A 2 -66.48 -12.75 13.68
C ILE A 2 -65.04 -12.82 14.18
N GLN A 3 -64.45 -14.01 14.10
CA GLN A 3 -63.05 -14.28 14.42
C GLN A 3 -62.15 -13.66 13.34
N ARG A 4 -61.22 -12.79 13.75
CA ARG A 4 -60.08 -12.40 12.92
C ARG A 4 -59.01 -13.47 13.07
N VAL A 5 -58.74 -14.21 12.00
CA VAL A 5 -57.62 -15.13 11.89
C VAL A 5 -56.40 -14.31 11.48
N SER A 6 -55.41 -14.22 12.38
CA SER A 6 -54.10 -13.64 12.08
C SER A 6 -53.22 -14.72 11.44
N PHE A 7 -52.91 -14.57 10.15
CA PHE A 7 -51.86 -15.36 9.51
C PHE A 7 -50.49 -14.79 9.89
N GLY A 8 -49.77 -15.49 10.77
CA GLY A 8 -48.34 -15.25 11.00
C GLY A 8 -47.53 -15.87 9.88
N LEU A 9 -46.96 -15.06 9.00
CA LEU A 9 -46.00 -15.50 7.99
C LEU A 9 -44.61 -15.62 8.67
N LEU A 10 -44.25 -16.82 9.10
CA LEU A 10 -42.87 -17.15 9.47
C LEU A 10 -42.03 -17.21 8.20
N ALA A 11 -41.44 -16.10 7.81
CA ALA A 11 -40.40 -16.08 6.78
C ALA A 11 -39.11 -16.68 7.36
N SER A 12 -38.91 -17.98 7.19
CA SER A 12 -37.62 -18.60 7.41
C SER A 12 -36.64 -18.06 6.35
N LEU A 13 -35.67 -17.25 6.77
CA LEU A 13 -34.51 -16.88 5.96
C LEU A 13 -33.65 -18.13 5.78
N ALA A 14 -33.95 -18.92 4.75
CA ALA A 14 -33.00 -19.89 4.23
C ALA A 14 -31.80 -19.11 3.67
N GLN A 15 -30.71 -19.04 4.44
CA GLN A 15 -29.42 -18.61 3.89
C GLN A 15 -29.02 -19.65 2.85
N THR A 16 -29.04 -19.26 1.57
CA THR A 16 -28.47 -20.08 0.50
C THR A 16 -26.98 -20.21 0.78
N ILE A 17 -26.54 -21.37 1.26
CA ILE A 17 -25.13 -21.67 1.50
C ILE A 17 -24.48 -21.88 0.12
N TYR A 18 -23.68 -20.91 -0.31
CA TYR A 18 -22.89 -21.00 -1.55
C TYR A 18 -21.60 -21.79 -1.34
N ALA A 19 -20.89 -22.09 -2.44
CA ALA A 19 -19.72 -22.97 -2.51
C ALA A 19 -18.75 -22.84 -1.31
N GLN A 20 -18.34 -23.99 -0.78
CA GLN A 20 -17.40 -24.08 0.34
C GLN A 20 -15.97 -24.12 -0.19
N SER A 21 -15.10 -23.33 0.42
CA SER A 21 -13.66 -23.39 0.17
C SER A 21 -12.96 -24.09 1.32
N ASN A 22 -12.19 -25.11 1.00
CA ASN A 22 -11.49 -25.93 1.98
C ASN A 22 -9.98 -25.80 1.73
N PHE A 23 -9.23 -25.49 2.77
CA PHE A 23 -7.78 -25.40 2.66
C PHE A 23 -7.07 -25.86 3.94
N THR A 24 -5.79 -26.21 3.77
CA THR A 24 -4.93 -26.65 4.87
C THR A 24 -3.89 -25.59 5.15
N VAL A 25 -3.63 -25.31 6.42
CA VAL A 25 -2.57 -24.40 6.87
C VAL A 25 -1.65 -25.16 7.81
N THR A 26 -0.33 -25.00 7.62
CA THR A 26 0.64 -25.61 8.52
C THR A 26 0.63 -24.89 9.87
N SER A 27 0.85 -25.62 10.96
CA SER A 27 1.01 -25.00 12.29
C SER A 27 2.32 -24.23 12.41
N THR A 28 3.30 -24.56 11.56
CA THR A 28 4.62 -23.93 11.49
C THR A 28 4.83 -23.19 10.19
N ALA A 29 5.68 -22.16 10.21
CA ALA A 29 6.00 -21.39 9.00
C ALA A 29 6.59 -22.32 7.92
N PRO A 30 6.06 -22.31 6.68
CA PRO A 30 6.65 -23.07 5.58
C PRO A 30 7.97 -22.45 5.12
N ALA A 31 8.83 -23.25 4.50
CA ALA A 31 10.01 -22.75 3.82
C ALA A 31 9.59 -21.75 2.72
N GLY A 32 10.20 -20.57 2.71
CA GLY A 32 9.86 -19.50 1.77
C GLY A 32 8.71 -18.59 2.21
N ALA A 33 8.19 -18.71 3.45
CA ALA A 33 7.35 -17.67 4.02
C ALA A 33 8.11 -16.34 4.05
N GLY A 34 7.50 -15.29 3.51
CA GLY A 34 8.18 -14.02 3.33
C GLY A 34 8.31 -13.21 4.62
N SER A 35 9.36 -12.40 4.71
CA SER A 35 9.71 -11.63 5.91
C SER A 35 9.53 -10.12 5.67
N PRO A 36 8.38 -9.52 6.04
CA PRO A 36 8.16 -8.08 5.91
C PRO A 36 9.09 -7.28 6.84
N LEU A 37 9.55 -6.11 6.38
CA LEU A 37 10.30 -5.17 7.23
C LEU A 37 9.37 -4.35 8.13
N PRO A 38 9.90 -3.74 9.21
CA PRO A 38 9.20 -2.70 9.96
C PRO A 38 8.61 -1.61 9.07
N ALA A 39 7.44 -1.10 9.48
CA ALA A 39 6.61 -0.20 8.69
C ALA A 39 6.30 -0.75 7.29
N PHE A 40 5.93 -2.04 7.20
CA PHE A 40 5.60 -2.70 5.94
C PHE A 40 4.56 -1.94 5.12
N ILE A 41 3.46 -1.51 5.78
CA ILE A 41 2.49 -0.57 5.21
C ILE A 41 3.02 0.83 5.47
N SER A 42 3.45 1.48 4.40
CA SER A 42 3.93 2.84 4.38
C SER A 42 3.19 3.65 3.32
N TYR A 43 3.45 4.95 3.25
CA TYR A 43 2.84 5.83 2.25
C TYR A 43 3.90 6.49 1.39
N SER A 44 3.58 6.70 0.12
CA SER A 44 4.29 7.62 -0.77
C SER A 44 3.41 8.84 -0.97
N ILE A 45 3.98 10.04 -0.99
CA ILE A 45 3.24 11.28 -1.17
C ILE A 45 3.93 12.12 -2.23
N GLU A 46 3.14 12.73 -3.11
CA GLU A 46 3.63 13.75 -4.04
C GLU A 46 4.41 14.83 -3.27
N PHE A 47 5.57 15.17 -3.81
CA PHE A 47 6.50 16.17 -3.28
C PHE A 47 5.82 17.52 -3.06
N ALA A 48 4.81 17.87 -3.88
CA ALA A 48 4.05 19.10 -3.74
C ALA A 48 2.96 19.09 -2.64
N PHE A 49 2.65 17.93 -2.04
CA PHE A 49 1.54 17.77 -1.09
C PHE A 49 2.02 17.24 0.26
N PHE A 50 2.08 18.08 1.29
CA PHE A 50 2.37 17.63 2.66
C PHE A 50 1.15 17.82 3.58
N PRO A 51 0.60 16.74 4.16
CA PRO A 51 -0.58 16.83 5.01
C PRO A 51 -0.31 16.72 6.53
N ASN A 52 -1.19 17.26 7.39
CA ASN A 52 -1.16 17.17 8.87
C ASN A 52 -1.98 16.00 9.45
N PHE A 53 -1.43 15.14 10.34
CA PHE A 53 -2.13 13.97 10.98
C PHE A 53 -1.57 13.50 12.34
N ALA A 54 -2.24 12.51 12.97
CA ALA A 54 -1.84 11.80 14.18
C ALA A 54 -2.07 10.27 14.07
N GLY A 55 -1.14 9.45 14.60
CA GLY A 55 -1.26 7.96 14.66
C GLY A 55 0.10 7.25 14.83
N SER A 56 0.12 5.93 15.12
CA SER A 56 1.33 5.10 15.07
C SER A 56 1.82 4.91 13.63
N LYS A 57 3.14 4.88 13.41
CA LYS A 57 3.72 5.72 12.35
C LYS A 57 4.20 4.90 11.14
N PRO A 58 3.51 4.95 9.99
CA PRO A 58 4.07 4.47 8.74
C PRO A 58 5.34 5.24 8.41
N TYR A 59 6.20 4.68 7.55
CA TYR A 59 7.20 5.51 6.89
C TYR A 59 6.57 6.27 5.74
N ILE A 60 7.16 7.41 5.42
CA ILE A 60 6.62 8.33 4.41
C ILE A 60 7.69 8.56 3.36
N ARG A 61 7.44 8.09 2.14
CA ARG A 61 8.26 8.40 0.99
C ARG A 61 7.76 9.70 0.37
N VAL A 62 8.63 10.70 0.25
CA VAL A 62 8.29 11.99 -0.35
C VAL A 62 8.93 12.05 -1.74
N GLY A 63 8.10 12.04 -2.78
CA GLY A 63 8.56 11.98 -4.15
C GLY A 63 7.44 12.15 -5.18
N GLY A 64 7.22 11.16 -6.03
CA GLY A 64 6.24 11.24 -7.12
C GLY A 64 6.72 12.15 -8.25
N ASN A 65 5.86 12.36 -9.25
CA ASN A 65 6.25 13.13 -10.44
C ASN A 65 6.64 14.57 -10.08
N THR A 66 6.01 15.16 -9.06
CA THR A 66 6.26 16.55 -8.67
C THR A 66 7.68 16.79 -8.13
N GLN A 67 8.37 15.74 -7.64
CA GLN A 67 9.79 15.79 -7.24
C GLN A 67 10.68 16.27 -8.37
N ASP A 68 10.48 15.71 -9.56
CA ASP A 68 11.32 15.97 -10.73
C ASP A 68 10.89 17.22 -11.52
N TYR A 69 9.81 17.88 -11.10
CA TYR A 69 9.42 19.21 -11.61
C TYR A 69 9.85 20.35 -10.69
N ALA A 70 10.16 20.07 -9.43
CA ALA A 70 10.40 21.09 -8.41
C ALA A 70 11.74 21.81 -8.58
N LEU A 71 11.68 23.15 -8.62
CA LEU A 71 12.84 24.03 -8.48
C LEU A 71 12.81 24.73 -7.12
N TYR A 72 13.98 25.01 -6.55
CA TYR A 72 14.07 25.73 -5.29
C TYR A 72 14.10 27.25 -5.48
N ASN A 73 13.34 27.97 -4.66
CA ASN A 73 13.33 29.43 -4.61
C ASN A 73 13.45 29.90 -3.16
N ALA A 74 14.63 30.38 -2.79
CA ALA A 74 14.93 30.84 -1.43
C ALA A 74 14.10 32.05 -0.97
N SER A 75 13.53 32.82 -1.91
CA SER A 75 12.69 33.98 -1.62
C SER A 75 11.19 33.67 -1.64
N LEU A 76 10.80 32.41 -1.83
CA LEU A 76 9.39 32.03 -1.83
C LEU A 76 8.81 32.14 -0.40
N PRO A 77 7.77 32.96 -0.18
CA PRO A 77 7.26 33.24 1.17
C PRO A 77 6.37 32.12 1.73
N TYR A 78 6.17 31.04 0.98
CA TYR A 78 5.35 29.89 1.34
C TYR A 78 6.00 28.59 0.86
N ALA A 79 5.52 27.45 1.38
CA ALA A 79 6.17 26.15 1.19
C ALA A 79 6.26 25.72 -0.28
N VAL A 80 5.14 25.81 -1.01
CA VAL A 80 5.04 25.32 -2.39
C VAL A 80 4.26 26.31 -3.25
N ASN A 81 4.79 26.67 -4.42
CA ASN A 81 4.05 27.29 -5.52
C ASN A 81 3.87 26.27 -6.64
N GLY A 82 2.65 25.77 -6.83
CA GLY A 82 2.34 24.76 -7.84
C GLY A 82 1.34 25.28 -8.87
N THR A 83 1.67 25.14 -10.14
CA THR A 83 0.74 25.42 -11.25
C THR A 83 0.34 24.13 -11.94
N ILE A 84 -0.97 23.86 -11.98
CA ILE A 84 -1.55 22.74 -12.72
C ILE A 84 -1.61 23.12 -14.21
N ASN A 85 -1.15 22.21 -15.07
CA ASN A 85 -1.35 22.29 -16.51
C ASN A 85 -2.28 21.14 -16.93
N PRO A 86 -3.58 21.39 -17.15
CA PRO A 86 -4.56 20.35 -17.46
C PRO A 86 -4.25 19.53 -18.71
N ALA A 87 -3.42 20.03 -19.64
CA ALA A 87 -2.98 19.28 -20.80
C ALA A 87 -1.97 18.17 -20.47
N LYS A 88 -1.36 18.23 -19.28
CA LYS A 88 -0.36 17.26 -18.79
C LYS A 88 -0.88 16.46 -17.61
N SER A 89 -1.43 17.15 -16.61
CA SER A 89 -2.04 16.54 -15.42
C SER A 89 -3.14 17.45 -14.90
N VAL A 90 -4.24 16.85 -14.45
CA VAL A 90 -5.37 17.57 -13.83
C VAL A 90 -5.35 17.49 -12.30
N ASP A 91 -4.56 16.57 -11.73
CA ASP A 91 -4.60 16.24 -10.31
C ASP A 91 -3.37 16.76 -9.53
N TYR A 92 -2.28 17.12 -10.21
CA TYR A 92 -1.07 17.67 -9.57
C TYR A 92 -0.36 18.73 -10.45
N PRO A 93 0.41 19.64 -9.83
CA PRO A 93 1.13 20.68 -10.57
C PRO A 93 2.29 20.11 -11.40
N THR A 94 2.48 20.63 -12.60
CA THR A 94 3.63 20.26 -13.48
C THR A 94 4.64 21.40 -13.61
N THR A 95 4.42 22.49 -12.88
CA THR A 95 5.38 23.56 -12.63
C THR A 95 5.37 23.80 -11.13
N VAL A 96 6.50 23.53 -10.48
CA VAL A 96 6.59 23.50 -9.02
C VAL A 96 7.80 24.30 -8.56
N TYR A 97 7.59 25.21 -7.61
CA TYR A 97 8.65 25.85 -6.84
C TYR A 97 8.47 25.52 -5.37
N ILE A 98 9.56 25.17 -4.69
CA ILE A 98 9.58 24.99 -3.24
C ILE A 98 10.40 26.08 -2.55
N GLY A 99 9.91 26.54 -1.40
CA GLY A 99 10.56 27.53 -0.55
C GLY A 99 11.19 26.92 0.70
N PRO A 100 11.88 27.70 1.54
CA PRO A 100 12.49 27.21 2.78
C PRO A 100 11.50 26.49 3.72
N SER A 101 10.27 27.01 3.86
CA SER A 101 9.25 26.44 4.74
C SER A 101 8.67 25.11 4.26
N TYR A 102 8.99 24.68 3.03
CA TYR A 102 8.70 23.32 2.57
C TYR A 102 9.27 22.27 3.52
N PHE A 103 10.51 22.46 3.96
CA PHE A 103 11.23 21.48 4.76
C PHE A 103 10.69 21.36 6.20
N GLU A 104 9.91 22.34 6.68
CA GLU A 104 9.23 22.26 7.98
C GLU A 104 8.22 21.10 8.04
N SER A 105 7.70 20.70 6.88
CA SER A 105 6.73 19.60 6.74
C SER A 105 7.24 18.24 7.23
N TYR A 106 8.55 18.04 7.33
CA TYR A 106 9.14 16.84 7.96
C TYR A 106 8.88 16.75 9.46
N SER A 107 8.35 17.81 10.07
CA SER A 107 7.96 17.83 11.48
C SER A 107 6.46 17.66 11.70
N THR A 108 5.69 17.51 10.62
CA THR A 108 4.23 17.40 10.66
C THR A 108 3.76 16.20 11.48
N TRP A 109 4.46 15.06 11.38
CA TRP A 109 4.20 13.90 12.23
C TRP A 109 5.37 13.65 13.16
N PRO A 110 5.19 13.85 14.49
CA PRO A 110 6.22 13.52 15.47
C PRO A 110 6.67 12.07 15.27
N GLY A 111 7.95 11.72 15.40
CA GLY A 111 8.42 10.33 15.39
C GLY A 111 8.15 9.48 14.13
N VAL A 112 7.71 10.09 13.02
CA VAL A 112 7.67 9.44 11.70
C VAL A 112 9.06 9.53 11.08
N LYS A 113 9.44 8.51 10.32
CA LYS A 113 10.60 8.59 9.42
C LYS A 113 10.16 8.87 8.00
N TYR A 114 10.93 9.70 7.31
CA TYR A 114 10.67 10.14 5.95
C TYR A 114 11.85 9.84 5.04
N SER A 115 11.58 9.47 3.78
CA SER A 115 12.57 9.65 2.73
C SER A 115 12.42 11.03 2.09
N HIS A 116 13.49 11.50 1.45
CA HIS A 116 13.47 12.70 0.63
C HIS A 116 14.02 12.39 -0.76
N GLY A 117 13.18 12.62 -1.76
CA GLY A 117 13.57 12.55 -3.16
C GLY A 117 14.15 13.87 -3.67
N PHE A 118 15.36 13.79 -4.23
CA PHE A 118 16.00 14.89 -4.94
C PHE A 118 15.67 14.87 -6.44
N ASN A 119 15.61 16.04 -7.07
CA ASN A 119 15.22 16.21 -8.47
C ASN A 119 16.34 15.76 -9.45
N LEU A 120 16.22 14.57 -10.04
CA LEU A 120 17.08 14.07 -11.12
C LEU A 120 16.57 14.53 -12.49
N GLY A 121 15.25 14.65 -12.67
CA GLY A 121 14.62 15.00 -13.94
C GLY A 121 15.16 16.31 -14.50
N LEU A 122 15.23 17.37 -13.70
CA LEU A 122 15.89 18.62 -14.03
C LEU A 122 17.36 18.62 -13.61
N GLY A 123 17.70 18.04 -12.45
CA GLY A 123 19.06 18.07 -11.90
C GLY A 123 20.11 17.43 -12.80
N GLY A 124 19.79 16.29 -13.39
CA GLY A 124 20.64 15.60 -14.37
C GLY A 124 20.54 16.17 -15.79
N ASN A 125 19.85 17.30 -16.00
CA ASN A 125 19.52 17.82 -17.33
C ASN A 125 19.94 19.27 -17.58
N ASN A 126 19.78 20.14 -16.57
CA ASN A 126 20.04 21.57 -16.72
C ASN A 126 20.61 22.20 -15.43
N SER A 127 21.18 23.41 -15.58
CA SER A 127 21.85 24.13 -14.50
C SER A 127 20.92 24.58 -13.37
N ALA A 128 19.66 24.90 -13.67
CA ALA A 128 18.68 25.30 -12.66
C ALA A 128 18.29 24.13 -11.74
N GLY A 129 18.10 22.94 -12.31
CA GLY A 129 17.88 21.72 -11.56
C GLY A 129 19.12 21.33 -10.74
N TRP A 130 20.32 21.41 -11.32
CA TRP A 130 21.55 21.11 -10.59
C TRP A 130 21.77 22.08 -9.43
N LYS A 131 21.48 23.37 -9.64
CA LYS A 131 21.50 24.35 -8.56
C LYS A 131 20.45 24.05 -7.49
N THR A 132 19.24 23.64 -7.89
CA THR A 132 18.21 23.19 -6.94
C THR A 132 18.73 22.05 -6.07
N LEU A 133 19.37 21.03 -6.65
CA LEU A 133 20.00 19.93 -5.90
C LEU A 133 20.98 20.45 -4.84
N LEU A 134 21.93 21.29 -5.24
CA LEU A 134 22.95 21.83 -4.34
C LEU A 134 22.34 22.67 -3.21
N ASP A 135 21.35 23.51 -3.54
CA ASP A 135 20.72 24.40 -2.56
C ASP A 135 19.85 23.64 -1.56
N THR A 136 19.22 22.52 -1.96
CA THR A 136 18.28 21.78 -1.10
C THR A 136 18.94 20.71 -0.24
N ILE A 137 20.11 20.16 -0.60
CA ILE A 137 20.85 19.18 0.22
C ILE A 137 20.97 19.62 1.70
N PRO A 138 21.51 20.81 2.03
CA PRO A 138 21.64 21.22 3.44
C PRO A 138 20.29 21.44 4.12
N LEU A 139 19.26 21.89 3.38
CA LEU A 139 17.93 22.14 3.95
C LEU A 139 17.21 20.83 4.28
N ALA A 140 17.21 19.89 3.34
CA ALA A 140 16.63 18.56 3.53
C ALA A 140 17.32 17.81 4.66
N CYS A 141 18.66 17.81 4.70
CA CYS A 141 19.40 17.10 5.74
C CYS A 141 19.12 17.69 7.12
N LYS A 142 19.13 19.02 7.28
CA LYS A 142 18.81 19.66 8.57
C LYS A 142 17.38 19.36 9.02
N ALA A 143 16.43 19.39 8.09
CA ALA A 143 15.04 19.07 8.40
C ALA A 143 14.80 17.60 8.77
N LEU A 144 15.71 16.69 8.43
CA LEU A 144 15.61 15.25 8.68
C LEU A 144 16.54 14.74 9.80
N GLU A 145 17.29 15.64 10.45
CA GLU A 145 18.03 15.33 11.69
C GLU A 145 17.08 14.85 12.81
N GLY A 146 17.66 14.31 13.90
CA GLY A 146 16.89 13.83 15.05
C GLY A 146 16.17 12.49 14.81
N GLY A 147 16.69 11.67 13.90
CA GLY A 147 16.15 10.35 13.59
C GLY A 147 14.93 10.35 12.67
N LYS A 148 14.64 11.48 12.01
CA LYS A 148 13.56 11.63 11.03
C LYS A 148 13.92 11.06 9.66
N LEU A 149 15.19 10.97 9.30
CA LEU A 149 15.60 10.36 8.03
C LEU A 149 15.36 8.84 8.02
N LEU A 150 14.62 8.37 7.02
CA LEU A 150 14.58 6.97 6.61
C LEU A 150 15.69 6.66 5.61
N MET A 151 15.71 7.38 4.47
CA MET A 151 16.56 7.10 3.32
C MET A 151 16.58 8.30 2.36
N TRP A 152 17.61 8.41 1.53
CA TRP A 152 17.62 9.33 0.39
C TRP A 152 17.03 8.68 -0.87
N GLU A 153 16.56 9.50 -1.80
CA GLU A 153 16.12 9.08 -3.13
C GLU A 153 16.57 10.12 -4.15
N TYR A 154 16.86 9.72 -5.39
CA TYR A 154 17.28 10.63 -6.46
C TYR A 154 16.63 10.26 -7.80
N GLY A 155 15.65 11.07 -8.18
CA GLY A 155 14.72 10.81 -9.28
C GLY A 155 13.51 9.97 -8.89
N ASN A 156 12.44 10.11 -9.67
CA ASN A 156 11.20 9.36 -9.61
C ASN A 156 10.86 8.88 -11.03
N GLU A 157 10.65 7.58 -11.21
CA GLU A 157 10.33 6.98 -12.51
C GLU A 157 11.27 7.39 -13.67
N PRO A 158 12.61 7.34 -13.50
CA PRO A 158 13.53 7.71 -14.59
C PRO A 158 13.30 6.90 -15.87
N ASP A 159 12.83 5.66 -15.76
CA ASP A 159 12.43 4.79 -16.86
C ASP A 159 11.30 5.32 -17.75
N LEU A 160 10.62 6.40 -17.33
CA LEU A 160 9.63 7.13 -18.10
C LEU A 160 10.12 8.49 -18.63
N PHE A 161 11.34 8.94 -18.29
CA PHE A 161 11.81 10.28 -18.66
C PHE A 161 11.86 10.55 -20.17
N SER A 162 11.97 9.51 -20.99
CA SER A 162 11.96 9.62 -22.45
C SER A 162 10.59 9.34 -23.09
N THR A 163 9.61 8.88 -22.32
CA THR A 163 8.33 8.36 -22.84
C THR A 163 7.09 8.90 -22.13
N SER A 164 7.25 9.70 -21.06
CA SER A 164 6.14 10.20 -20.25
C SER A 164 5.14 11.02 -21.06
N ALA A 165 3.85 10.72 -20.88
CA ALA A 165 2.75 11.48 -21.46
C ALA A 165 2.63 12.90 -20.87
N GLN A 166 3.16 13.14 -19.66
CA GLN A 166 3.20 14.45 -18.99
C GLN A 166 4.29 15.38 -19.58
N GLY A 167 5.12 14.85 -20.48
CA GLY A 167 6.17 15.57 -21.19
C GLY A 167 7.54 14.95 -20.90
N PRO A 168 8.19 14.36 -21.92
CA PRO A 168 9.51 13.76 -21.73
C PRO A 168 10.54 14.83 -21.35
N VAL A 169 11.43 14.46 -20.43
CA VAL A 169 12.56 15.28 -19.95
C VAL A 169 13.90 14.76 -20.43
N ARG A 170 13.91 13.66 -21.21
CA ARG A 170 15.07 13.06 -21.85
C ARG A 170 14.76 12.70 -23.30
N PRO A 171 15.76 12.65 -24.20
CA PRO A 171 15.57 12.17 -25.57
C PRO A 171 15.32 10.66 -25.60
N SER A 172 14.71 10.17 -26.68
CA SER A 172 14.43 8.74 -26.89
C SER A 172 15.67 7.83 -26.98
N THR A 173 16.86 8.42 -27.11
CA THR A 173 18.15 7.71 -27.11
C THR A 173 18.77 7.57 -25.72
N TRP A 174 18.16 8.15 -24.69
CA TRP A 174 18.65 8.09 -23.32
C TRP A 174 18.44 6.70 -22.72
N ASN A 175 19.52 6.06 -22.29
CA ASN A 175 19.57 4.64 -21.92
C ASN A 175 20.11 4.43 -20.49
N GLU A 176 20.17 3.17 -20.06
CA GLU A 176 20.56 2.77 -18.71
C GLU A 176 21.97 3.24 -18.35
N ALA A 177 22.96 3.08 -19.23
CA ALA A 177 24.32 3.55 -18.98
C ALA A 177 24.38 5.07 -18.74
N THR A 178 23.62 5.85 -19.51
CA THR A 178 23.54 7.31 -19.33
C THR A 178 22.81 7.66 -18.02
N TYR A 179 21.73 6.95 -17.71
CA TYR A 179 21.02 7.08 -16.44
C TYR A 179 21.94 6.80 -15.24
N VAL A 180 22.65 5.68 -15.24
CA VAL A 180 23.55 5.27 -14.15
C VAL A 180 24.65 6.31 -13.95
N SER A 181 25.26 6.82 -15.03
CA SER A 181 26.27 7.88 -14.95
C SER A 181 25.71 9.17 -14.31
N GLN A 182 24.52 9.60 -14.72
CA GLN A 182 23.86 10.79 -14.14
C GLN A 182 23.46 10.56 -12.67
N TRP A 183 22.94 9.37 -12.36
CA TRP A 183 22.53 9.00 -11.01
C TRP A 183 23.73 9.00 -10.06
N LEU A 184 24.84 8.35 -10.43
CA LEU A 184 26.07 8.31 -9.64
C LEU A 184 26.68 9.71 -9.43
N ASN A 185 26.64 10.58 -10.45
CA ASN A 185 27.12 11.95 -10.30
C ASN A 185 26.31 12.73 -9.24
N GLY A 186 24.97 12.60 -9.28
CA GLY A 186 24.11 13.25 -8.30
C GLY A 186 24.17 12.61 -6.92
N SER A 187 24.14 11.28 -6.80
CA SER A 187 24.18 10.58 -5.52
C SER A 187 25.48 10.85 -4.75
N ARG A 188 26.64 10.84 -5.43
CA ARG A 188 27.93 11.23 -4.84
C ARG A 188 27.94 12.69 -4.39
N THR A 189 27.32 13.58 -5.16
CA THR A 189 27.16 15.00 -4.79
C THR A 189 26.29 15.15 -3.54
N ILE A 190 25.17 14.42 -3.47
CA ILE A 190 24.28 14.38 -2.29
C ILE A 190 25.07 13.88 -1.07
N LYS A 191 25.78 12.76 -1.19
CA LYS A 191 26.57 12.18 -0.09
C LYS A 191 27.62 13.17 0.44
N ALA A 192 28.37 13.80 -0.45
CA ALA A 192 29.36 14.81 -0.07
C ALA A 192 28.72 16.03 0.62
N GLY A 193 27.63 16.55 0.07
CA GLY A 193 26.92 17.69 0.64
C GLY A 193 26.28 17.38 2.00
N VAL A 194 25.66 16.20 2.15
CA VAL A 194 25.11 15.74 3.44
C VAL A 194 26.23 15.53 4.46
N ALA A 195 27.35 14.90 4.08
CA ALA A 195 28.48 14.72 4.98
C ALA A 195 29.05 16.05 5.48
N SER A 196 29.05 17.09 4.63
CA SER A 196 29.49 18.44 5.02
C SER A 196 28.47 19.16 5.91
N ALA A 197 27.18 19.11 5.59
CA ALA A 197 26.16 19.91 6.28
C ALA A 197 25.57 19.22 7.52
N CYS A 198 25.44 17.90 7.47
CA CYS A 198 24.80 17.05 8.48
C CYS A 198 25.60 15.74 8.68
N PRO A 199 26.79 15.77 9.31
CA PRO A 199 27.67 14.60 9.44
C PRO A 199 27.00 13.36 10.05
N ASN A 200 26.05 13.55 10.96
CA ASN A 200 25.29 12.45 11.60
C ASN A 200 24.38 11.68 10.62
N LEU A 201 24.11 12.23 9.44
CA LEU A 201 23.30 11.60 8.39
C LEU A 201 24.18 11.07 7.24
N ALA A 202 25.50 11.23 7.31
CA ALA A 202 26.42 10.88 6.22
C ALA A 202 26.43 9.37 5.88
N SER A 203 26.10 8.52 6.85
CA SER A 203 26.08 7.06 6.67
C SER A 203 24.87 6.55 5.91
N TYR A 204 23.78 7.33 5.82
CA TYR A 204 22.55 6.89 5.16
C TYR A 204 22.77 6.74 3.65
N GLY A 205 22.23 5.67 3.09
CA GLY A 205 22.22 5.37 1.67
C GLY A 205 20.94 5.83 0.97
N PHE A 206 20.69 5.17 -0.16
CA PHE A 206 19.60 5.48 -1.08
C PHE A 206 18.60 4.33 -1.21
N MET A 207 17.36 4.69 -1.53
CA MET A 207 16.46 3.80 -2.27
C MET A 207 16.54 4.16 -3.76
N ALA A 208 16.70 3.15 -4.61
CA ALA A 208 16.89 3.31 -6.05
C ALA A 208 16.52 2.01 -6.79
N PRO A 209 16.19 2.03 -8.09
CA PRO A 209 16.15 3.20 -8.97
C PRO A 209 14.80 3.96 -8.98
N SER A 210 13.80 3.48 -8.24
CA SER A 210 12.42 4.02 -8.25
C SER A 210 11.81 4.04 -9.66
N PHE A 211 12.01 2.96 -10.42
CA PHE A 211 11.42 2.79 -11.75
C PHE A 211 9.91 2.56 -11.67
N ALA A 212 9.15 3.16 -12.60
CA ALA A 212 7.69 3.04 -12.71
C ALA A 212 7.22 1.59 -12.90
N GLY A 213 8.06 0.75 -13.50
CA GLY A 213 7.74 -0.65 -13.73
C GLY A 213 8.94 -1.45 -14.25
N VAL A 214 8.72 -2.76 -14.40
CA VAL A 214 9.81 -3.70 -14.71
C VAL A 214 10.17 -3.77 -16.20
N ASN A 215 9.38 -3.14 -17.08
CA ASN A 215 9.51 -3.29 -18.53
C ASN A 215 9.33 -1.99 -19.32
N ASN A 216 9.55 -0.82 -18.71
CA ASN A 216 9.53 0.48 -19.40
C ASN A 216 10.80 0.70 -20.23
N HIS A 217 11.08 1.95 -20.63
CA HIS A 217 12.19 2.24 -21.54
C HIS A 217 13.53 1.77 -20.96
N LEU A 218 13.79 2.08 -19.69
CA LEU A 218 14.92 1.53 -18.95
C LEU A 218 14.54 0.22 -18.25
N LYS A 219 15.47 -0.73 -18.22
CA LYS A 219 15.30 -2.03 -17.55
C LYS A 219 16.06 -2.07 -16.23
N PRO A 220 15.43 -2.52 -15.13
CA PRO A 220 16.06 -2.53 -13.81
C PRO A 220 17.33 -3.40 -13.75
N ILE A 221 17.30 -4.57 -14.40
CA ILE A 221 18.46 -5.49 -14.43
C ILE A 221 19.62 -4.92 -15.25
N THR A 222 19.32 -4.26 -16.38
CA THR A 222 20.35 -3.60 -17.19
C THR A 222 20.99 -2.46 -16.42
N ALA A 223 20.20 -1.56 -15.81
CA ALA A 223 20.73 -0.48 -14.97
C ALA A 223 21.58 -1.01 -13.81
N TRP A 224 21.15 -2.10 -13.15
CA TRP A 224 21.94 -2.74 -12.11
C TRP A 224 23.29 -3.26 -12.62
N ASN A 225 23.29 -3.96 -13.75
CA ASN A 225 24.50 -4.51 -14.39
C ASN A 225 25.44 -3.42 -14.93
N ASP A 226 24.90 -2.27 -15.31
CA ASP A 226 25.66 -1.08 -15.71
C ASP A 226 26.34 -0.38 -14.51
N GLY A 227 26.17 -0.91 -13.30
CA GLY A 227 26.88 -0.46 -12.11
C GLY A 227 26.11 0.57 -11.28
N LEU A 228 24.77 0.54 -11.31
CA LEU A 228 23.94 1.42 -10.47
C LEU A 228 24.35 1.38 -8.99
N ASP A 229 24.69 0.19 -8.48
CA ASP A 229 25.16 -0.03 -7.10
C ASP A 229 26.69 -0.26 -7.01
N VAL A 230 27.47 0.44 -7.83
CA VAL A 230 28.94 0.33 -7.79
C VAL A 230 29.52 0.87 -6.47
N ASP A 231 28.87 1.88 -5.88
CA ASP A 231 29.32 2.53 -4.64
C ASP A 231 28.81 1.83 -3.36
N LYS A 232 27.96 0.80 -3.49
CA LYS A 232 27.41 0.00 -2.37
C LYS A 232 26.66 0.82 -1.33
N ASP A 233 25.93 1.84 -1.80
CA ASP A 233 25.14 2.74 -0.97
C ASP A 233 23.63 2.69 -1.29
N ILE A 234 23.19 1.73 -2.10
CA ILE A 234 21.76 1.42 -2.27
C ILE A 234 21.34 0.43 -1.18
N GLU A 235 20.60 0.92 -0.18
CA GLU A 235 20.12 0.12 0.94
C GLU A 235 18.78 -0.55 0.66
N LEU A 236 18.02 -0.04 -0.32
CA LEU A 236 16.72 -0.59 -0.73
C LEU A 236 16.58 -0.52 -2.25
N PHE A 237 16.31 -1.66 -2.88
CA PHE A 237 15.93 -1.68 -4.29
C PHE A 237 14.46 -1.26 -4.40
N SER A 238 14.21 -0.09 -4.98
CA SER A 238 12.89 0.51 -5.12
C SER A 238 12.36 0.34 -6.53
N SER A 239 11.19 -0.30 -6.66
CA SER A 239 10.38 -0.30 -7.88
C SER A 239 9.00 0.28 -7.56
N HIS A 240 8.28 0.71 -8.59
CA HIS A 240 6.87 1.07 -8.49
C HIS A 240 5.98 0.01 -9.11
N ASN A 241 4.70 0.01 -8.72
CA ASN A 241 3.71 -0.90 -9.26
C ASN A 241 2.29 -0.33 -9.19
N TYR A 242 1.56 -0.36 -10.31
CA TYR A 242 0.11 -0.17 -10.33
C TYR A 242 -0.51 -1.33 -11.11
N ILE A 243 -1.66 -1.86 -10.67
CA ILE A 243 -2.25 -3.07 -11.28
C ILE A 243 -2.83 -2.80 -12.68
N GLY A 244 -3.11 -1.53 -13.00
CA GLY A 244 -3.64 -1.08 -14.28
C GLY A 244 -3.83 0.43 -14.31
N GLY A 245 -4.41 0.95 -15.40
CA GLY A 245 -4.67 2.39 -15.56
C GLY A 245 -6.09 2.82 -15.21
N ALA A 246 -6.25 4.01 -14.64
CA ALA A 246 -7.58 4.53 -14.26
C ALA A 246 -8.55 4.67 -15.45
N THR A 247 -8.03 4.86 -16.67
CA THR A 247 -8.81 5.01 -17.91
C THR A 247 -8.63 3.84 -18.87
N GLN A 248 -7.97 2.76 -18.44
CA GLN A 248 -7.72 1.61 -19.30
C GLN A 248 -9.04 0.86 -19.56
N PRO A 249 -9.39 0.56 -20.83
CA PRO A 249 -10.61 -0.18 -21.14
C PRO A 249 -10.69 -1.53 -20.43
N GLY A 250 -11.87 -1.85 -19.87
CA GLY A 250 -12.13 -3.13 -19.21
C GLY A 250 -11.73 -3.22 -17.74
N VAL A 251 -11.13 -2.17 -17.17
CA VAL A 251 -10.82 -2.13 -15.73
C VAL A 251 -12.11 -2.05 -14.92
N THR A 252 -12.28 -2.99 -13.98
CA THR A 252 -13.47 -3.09 -13.11
C THR A 252 -13.07 -3.58 -11.72
N LEU A 253 -14.00 -3.52 -10.75
CA LEU A 253 -13.79 -4.17 -9.45
C LEU A 253 -13.58 -5.68 -9.65
N GLN A 254 -14.58 -6.45 -10.11
CA GLN A 254 -14.44 -7.91 -10.24
C GLN A 254 -13.32 -8.38 -11.16
N GLY A 255 -13.14 -7.71 -12.31
CA GLY A 255 -12.18 -8.15 -13.33
C GLY A 255 -10.73 -7.81 -13.01
N THR A 256 -10.50 -6.78 -12.17
CA THR A 256 -9.16 -6.22 -11.94
C THR A 256 -8.78 -6.20 -10.46
N LEU A 257 -9.45 -5.39 -9.64
CA LEU A 257 -9.03 -5.17 -8.24
C LEU A 257 -9.45 -6.32 -7.32
N MET A 258 -10.65 -6.87 -7.52
CA MET A 258 -11.23 -7.97 -6.74
C MET A 258 -10.96 -9.32 -7.43
N ASN A 259 -9.73 -9.51 -7.91
CA ASN A 259 -9.29 -10.72 -8.59
C ASN A 259 -7.84 -11.06 -8.19
N HIS A 260 -7.67 -12.14 -7.42
CA HIS A 260 -6.39 -12.59 -6.90
C HIS A 260 -5.40 -12.95 -8.02
N ASN A 261 -5.86 -13.48 -9.16
CA ASN A 261 -4.98 -13.79 -10.28
C ASN A 261 -4.33 -12.52 -10.85
N GLN A 262 -5.01 -11.38 -10.82
CA GLN A 262 -4.46 -10.10 -11.26
C GLN A 262 -3.38 -9.61 -10.27
N THR A 263 -3.62 -9.74 -8.97
CA THR A 263 -2.60 -9.49 -7.93
C THR A 263 -1.38 -10.36 -8.13
N VAL A 264 -1.58 -11.67 -8.31
CA VAL A 264 -0.51 -12.66 -8.52
C VAL A 264 0.32 -12.33 -9.76
N ALA A 265 -0.33 -11.98 -10.87
CA ALA A 265 0.33 -11.62 -12.12
C ALA A 265 1.14 -10.31 -11.98
N SER A 266 0.52 -9.27 -11.40
CA SER A 266 1.16 -7.96 -11.21
C SER A 266 2.38 -8.05 -10.31
N VAL A 267 2.25 -8.66 -9.14
CA VAL A 267 3.37 -8.83 -8.19
C VAL A 267 4.39 -9.85 -8.70
N GLY A 268 3.96 -10.87 -9.44
CA GLY A 268 4.87 -11.86 -10.03
C GLY A 268 5.93 -11.25 -10.94
N ALA A 269 5.59 -10.19 -11.68
CA ALA A 269 6.54 -9.45 -12.50
C ALA A 269 7.64 -8.78 -11.65
N GLN A 270 7.27 -8.22 -10.49
CA GLN A 270 8.21 -7.62 -9.53
C GLN A 270 9.10 -8.69 -8.87
N VAL A 271 8.51 -9.82 -8.48
CA VAL A 271 9.21 -10.95 -7.88
C VAL A 271 10.29 -11.52 -8.81
N ASN A 272 10.05 -11.53 -10.13
CA ASN A 272 11.06 -11.95 -11.09
C ASN A 272 12.30 -11.05 -11.07
N VAL A 273 12.12 -9.73 -10.96
CA VAL A 273 13.24 -8.78 -10.82
C VAL A 273 13.93 -8.96 -9.47
N ALA A 274 13.16 -9.07 -8.38
CA ALA A 274 13.70 -9.29 -7.04
C ALA A 274 14.57 -10.57 -6.98
N ASN A 275 14.10 -11.67 -7.58
CA ASN A 275 14.85 -12.93 -7.64
C ASN A 275 16.13 -12.80 -8.47
N ALA A 276 16.09 -12.09 -9.60
CA ALA A 276 17.26 -11.85 -10.43
C ALA A 276 18.33 -11.01 -9.71
N LEU A 277 17.92 -10.15 -8.77
CA LEU A 277 18.81 -9.29 -7.97
C LEU A 277 19.09 -9.83 -6.57
N ASN A 278 18.58 -11.01 -6.19
CA ASN A 278 18.68 -11.54 -4.84
C ASN A 278 20.13 -11.72 -4.35
N SER A 279 21.06 -12.00 -5.27
CA SER A 279 22.49 -12.13 -4.96
C SER A 279 23.17 -10.83 -4.52
N SER A 280 22.52 -9.66 -4.75
CA SER A 280 23.01 -8.37 -4.25
C SER A 280 22.89 -8.23 -2.73
N GLY A 281 21.98 -8.97 -2.09
CA GLY A 281 21.63 -8.80 -0.68
C GLY A 281 20.83 -7.53 -0.37
N VAL A 282 20.46 -6.72 -1.36
CA VAL A 282 19.68 -5.49 -1.19
C VAL A 282 18.18 -5.84 -1.13
N PRO A 283 17.45 -5.49 -0.05
CA PRO A 283 16.02 -5.75 0.04
C PRO A 283 15.21 -5.04 -1.06
N PHE A 284 14.33 -5.79 -1.73
CA PHE A 284 13.41 -5.27 -2.73
C PHE A 284 12.12 -4.73 -2.09
N ILE A 285 11.72 -3.50 -2.44
CA ILE A 285 10.51 -2.85 -1.95
C ILE A 285 9.70 -2.25 -3.10
N LEU A 286 8.43 -1.96 -2.83
CA LEU A 286 7.65 -1.05 -3.67
C LEU A 286 7.68 0.35 -3.06
N GLY A 287 8.54 1.23 -3.59
CA GLY A 287 8.70 2.62 -3.14
C GLY A 287 7.52 3.52 -3.50
N GLU A 288 6.70 3.08 -4.47
CA GLU A 288 5.42 3.67 -4.79
C GLU A 288 4.48 2.61 -5.38
N THR A 289 3.24 2.56 -4.90
CA THR A 289 2.23 1.67 -5.49
C THR A 289 0.83 2.14 -5.17
N ASN A 290 -0.14 1.83 -6.02
CA ASN A 290 -1.55 1.84 -5.63
C ASN A 290 -2.39 1.03 -6.64
N SER A 291 -3.71 1.10 -6.53
CA SER A 291 -4.64 0.35 -7.39
C SER A 291 -4.42 0.68 -8.87
N LEU A 292 -4.78 1.89 -9.31
CA LEU A 292 -4.74 2.28 -10.71
C LEU A 292 -3.91 3.57 -10.87
N TYR A 293 -2.96 3.59 -11.81
CA TYR A 293 -2.19 4.81 -12.12
C TYR A 293 -3.10 5.91 -12.70
N ASN A 294 -2.61 7.14 -12.80
CA ASN A 294 -3.40 8.36 -13.04
C ASN A 294 -4.41 8.62 -11.90
N GLU A 295 -3.90 8.65 -10.67
CA GLU A 295 -4.59 9.06 -9.45
C GLU A 295 -5.81 8.21 -9.05
N GLY A 296 -6.01 7.08 -9.73
CA GLY A 296 -7.10 6.14 -9.49
C GLY A 296 -8.41 6.54 -10.17
N ALA A 297 -9.32 5.58 -10.27
CA ALA A 297 -10.65 5.77 -10.85
C ALA A 297 -11.74 5.88 -9.77
N PRO A 298 -12.67 6.84 -9.84
CA PRO A 298 -13.84 6.91 -8.97
C PRO A 298 -14.70 5.64 -9.06
N GLY A 299 -15.25 5.18 -7.94
CA GLY A 299 -16.06 3.95 -7.86
C GLY A 299 -15.24 2.65 -7.93
N LEU A 300 -13.94 2.73 -8.26
CA LEU A 300 -13.02 1.60 -8.26
C LEU A 300 -11.98 1.77 -7.16
N SER A 301 -11.13 2.80 -7.28
CA SER A 301 -9.97 3.00 -6.42
C SER A 301 -10.29 3.61 -5.05
N ASN A 302 -11.39 4.36 -4.93
CA ASN A 302 -11.88 4.90 -3.66
C ASN A 302 -12.97 4.03 -3.01
N ALA A 303 -13.31 2.89 -3.61
CA ALA A 303 -14.38 2.01 -3.15
C ALA A 303 -13.86 0.91 -2.23
N TYR A 304 -14.76 0.28 -1.49
CA TYR A 304 -14.47 -0.79 -0.56
C TYR A 304 -13.85 -2.03 -1.23
N GLY A 305 -14.18 -2.29 -2.49
CA GLY A 305 -13.50 -3.32 -3.29
C GLY A 305 -11.98 -3.10 -3.40
N ALA A 306 -11.53 -1.84 -3.50
CA ALA A 306 -10.10 -1.52 -3.45
C ALA A 306 -9.49 -1.72 -2.05
N ALA A 307 -10.26 -1.61 -0.97
CA ALA A 307 -9.78 -1.94 0.37
C ALA A 307 -9.50 -3.45 0.52
N LEU A 308 -10.30 -4.31 -0.11
CA LEU A 308 -10.05 -5.76 -0.16
C LEU A 308 -8.81 -6.07 -1.02
N TRP A 309 -8.69 -5.40 -2.18
CA TRP A 309 -7.50 -5.46 -3.01
C TRP A 309 -6.24 -5.05 -2.25
N ASN A 310 -6.28 -3.97 -1.46
CA ASN A 310 -5.13 -3.54 -0.65
C ASN A 310 -4.61 -4.65 0.26
N ILE A 311 -5.51 -5.39 0.94
CA ILE A 311 -5.12 -6.51 1.80
C ILE A 311 -4.48 -7.61 0.95
N ASP A 312 -5.13 -8.01 -0.15
CA ASP A 312 -4.65 -9.06 -1.02
C ASP A 312 -3.27 -8.73 -1.60
N PHE A 313 -3.13 -7.54 -2.18
CA PHE A 313 -1.91 -7.04 -2.77
C PHE A 313 -0.76 -6.94 -1.76
N ALA A 314 -1.01 -6.33 -0.60
CA ALA A 314 0.02 -6.13 0.42
C ALA A 314 0.47 -7.46 1.05
N LEU A 315 -0.46 -8.37 1.37
CA LEU A 315 -0.11 -9.67 1.93
C LEU A 315 0.52 -10.61 0.90
N TYR A 316 0.16 -10.50 -0.37
CA TYR A 316 0.85 -11.23 -1.43
C TYR A 316 2.29 -10.73 -1.60
N CYS A 317 2.50 -9.41 -1.63
CA CYS A 317 3.85 -8.80 -1.59
C CYS A 317 4.67 -9.33 -0.41
N ALA A 318 4.12 -9.26 0.81
CA ALA A 318 4.79 -9.74 2.02
C ALA A 318 5.15 -11.23 1.93
N SER A 319 4.27 -12.06 1.37
CA SER A 319 4.49 -13.50 1.20
C SER A 319 5.55 -13.86 0.15
N LYS A 320 5.97 -12.88 -0.68
CA LYS A 320 6.92 -13.05 -1.78
C LYS A 320 8.21 -12.25 -1.60
N ASN A 321 8.54 -11.85 -0.36
CA ASN A 321 9.74 -11.06 -0.03
C ASN A 321 9.85 -9.72 -0.77
N ILE A 322 8.72 -9.13 -1.15
CA ILE A 322 8.68 -7.68 -1.31
C ILE A 322 8.56 -7.13 0.10
N HIS A 323 9.59 -6.44 0.57
CA HIS A 323 9.83 -6.23 1.99
C HIS A 323 9.10 -5.03 2.59
N ARG A 324 8.59 -4.11 1.76
CA ARG A 324 7.78 -2.94 2.16
C ARG A 324 6.97 -2.45 0.96
N VAL A 325 5.80 -1.88 1.22
CA VAL A 325 4.96 -1.22 0.21
C VAL A 325 4.61 0.20 0.66
N HIS A 326 4.83 1.16 -0.24
CA HIS A 326 4.47 2.57 -0.03
C HIS A 326 3.24 2.93 -0.88
N PHE A 327 2.07 2.94 -0.26
CA PHE A 327 0.83 3.30 -0.96
C PHE A 327 0.83 4.79 -1.31
N HIS A 328 0.77 5.11 -2.61
CA HIS A 328 0.81 6.49 -3.08
C HIS A 328 -0.46 7.24 -2.68
N THR A 329 -0.32 8.50 -2.28
CA THR A 329 -1.42 9.38 -1.91
C THR A 329 -1.10 10.82 -2.26
N GLY A 330 -2.14 11.63 -2.40
CA GLY A 330 -2.04 13.02 -2.78
C GLY A 330 -3.37 13.72 -2.58
N LEU A 331 -3.40 15.01 -2.83
CA LEU A 331 -4.62 15.79 -2.69
C LEU A 331 -5.61 15.40 -3.81
N SER A 332 -6.82 14.97 -3.45
CA SER A 332 -7.89 14.56 -4.37
C SER A 332 -7.69 13.23 -5.10
N PHE A 333 -6.63 12.48 -4.78
CA PHE A 333 -6.37 11.18 -5.42
C PHE A 333 -7.40 10.15 -4.96
N ARG A 334 -7.98 9.40 -5.91
CA ARG A 334 -9.08 8.45 -5.64
C ARG A 334 -8.57 7.26 -4.85
N TYR A 335 -7.37 6.77 -5.16
CA TYR A 335 -6.76 5.64 -4.46
C TYR A 335 -6.16 5.98 -3.08
N GLY A 336 -6.18 7.27 -2.69
CA GLY A 336 -5.56 7.72 -1.44
C GLY A 336 -6.24 7.09 -0.23
N ALA A 337 -5.49 6.81 0.83
CA ALA A 337 -6.06 6.32 2.08
C ALA A 337 -6.93 7.38 2.78
N TRP A 338 -6.67 8.66 2.53
CA TRP A 338 -7.47 9.77 3.05
C TRP A 338 -7.43 10.96 2.10
N GLN A 339 -8.21 11.98 2.41
CA GLN A 339 -8.17 13.32 1.85
C GLN A 339 -7.78 14.29 2.97
N PRO A 340 -6.61 14.96 2.89
CA PRO A 340 -6.14 15.82 3.96
C PRO A 340 -6.99 17.10 4.11
N GLU A 341 -7.46 17.65 2.99
CA GLU A 341 -8.19 18.91 2.93
C GLU A 341 -9.33 18.83 1.93
N THR A 342 -10.42 19.57 2.19
CA THR A 342 -11.55 19.64 1.26
C THR A 342 -11.13 20.42 0.01
N THR A 343 -11.35 19.82 -1.15
CA THR A 343 -11.18 20.46 -2.45
C THR A 343 -12.51 20.46 -3.21
N SER A 344 -12.54 21.09 -4.38
CA SER A 344 -13.68 20.98 -5.30
C SER A 344 -13.90 19.54 -5.80
N ALA A 345 -12.87 18.68 -5.75
CA ALA A 345 -12.92 17.31 -6.25
C ALA A 345 -13.24 16.27 -5.16
N ALA A 346 -12.84 16.50 -3.90
CA ALA A 346 -13.08 15.56 -2.81
C ALA A 346 -13.17 16.25 -1.44
N PRO A 347 -14.11 15.84 -0.57
CA PRO A 347 -14.16 16.33 0.81
C PRO A 347 -13.04 15.73 1.65
N LYS A 348 -12.56 16.49 2.65
CA LYS A 348 -11.68 15.98 3.70
C LYS A 348 -12.29 14.73 4.35
N GLY A 349 -11.51 13.66 4.48
CA GLY A 349 -12.06 12.41 4.97
C GLY A 349 -11.16 11.19 4.83
N THR A 350 -11.39 10.20 5.66
CA THR A 350 -10.81 8.85 5.50
C THR A 350 -11.49 8.15 4.33
N LYS A 351 -10.71 7.49 3.47
CA LYS A 351 -11.19 6.78 2.28
C LYS A 351 -11.10 5.28 2.50
N ALA A 352 -11.80 4.52 1.66
CA ALA A 352 -11.84 3.06 1.74
C ALA A 352 -10.46 2.37 1.83
N PRO A 353 -9.44 2.77 1.04
CA PRO A 353 -8.12 2.14 1.08
C PRO A 353 -7.45 2.15 2.47
N TYR A 354 -7.74 3.14 3.33
CA TYR A 354 -7.21 3.17 4.71
C TYR A 354 -7.58 1.92 5.52
N TYR A 355 -8.80 1.42 5.36
CA TYR A 355 -9.28 0.28 6.12
C TYR A 355 -8.62 -1.04 5.68
N GLY A 356 -8.27 -1.18 4.40
CA GLY A 356 -7.46 -2.29 3.92
C GLY A 356 -6.04 -2.26 4.49
N ASN A 357 -5.44 -1.06 4.53
CA ASN A 357 -4.13 -0.83 5.13
C ASN A 357 -4.14 -1.14 6.65
N LEU A 358 -5.19 -0.71 7.35
CA LEU A 358 -5.39 -0.98 8.78
C LEU A 358 -5.53 -2.48 9.06
N ALA A 359 -6.38 -3.18 8.29
CA ALA A 359 -6.58 -4.63 8.45
C ALA A 359 -5.29 -5.41 8.18
N THR A 360 -4.50 -4.97 7.20
CA THR A 360 -3.19 -5.55 6.90
C THR A 360 -2.20 -5.30 8.04
N ALA A 361 -2.11 -4.07 8.55
CA ALA A 361 -1.24 -3.73 9.68
C ALA A 361 -1.61 -4.55 10.94
N ALA A 362 -2.90 -4.71 11.22
CA ALA A 362 -3.38 -5.55 12.33
C ALA A 362 -2.98 -7.03 12.15
N PHE A 363 -3.04 -7.55 10.92
CA PHE A 363 -2.61 -8.91 10.59
C PHE A 363 -1.10 -9.14 10.70
N LEU A 364 -0.29 -8.14 10.32
CA LEU A 364 1.17 -8.20 10.48
C LEU A 364 1.61 -8.01 11.94
N SER A 365 0.82 -7.26 12.73
CA SER A 365 1.12 -6.91 14.12
C SER A 365 2.43 -6.14 14.26
N ASN A 366 3.06 -6.16 15.44
CA ASN A 366 4.26 -5.40 15.71
C ASN A 366 5.51 -6.07 15.13
N LEU A 367 5.89 -5.69 13.92
CA LEU A 367 7.13 -6.15 13.25
C LEU A 367 8.42 -5.64 13.89
N SER A 368 8.34 -4.72 14.86
CA SER A 368 9.49 -4.17 15.59
C SER A 368 9.61 -4.70 17.01
N ALA A 369 8.74 -5.64 17.42
CA ALA A 369 8.81 -6.18 18.77
C ALA A 369 10.10 -7.02 18.94
N PRO A 370 10.88 -6.77 20.01
CA PRO A 370 12.11 -7.53 20.28
C PRO A 370 11.83 -9.03 20.37
N ASN A 371 12.74 -9.85 19.82
CA ASN A 371 12.64 -11.32 19.82
C ASN A 371 11.36 -11.88 19.17
N THR A 372 10.71 -11.09 18.32
CA THR A 372 9.60 -11.55 17.48
C THR A 372 9.97 -11.44 16.02
N HIS A 373 9.73 -12.51 15.28
CA HIS A 373 9.90 -12.54 13.85
C HIS A 373 8.60 -13.01 13.19
N THR A 374 7.95 -12.11 12.45
CA THR A 374 6.73 -12.41 11.73
C THR A 374 7.05 -12.78 10.29
N THR A 375 6.56 -13.94 9.84
CA THR A 375 6.63 -14.37 8.44
C THR A 375 5.25 -14.63 7.86
N ILE A 376 5.06 -14.36 6.58
CA ILE A 376 3.77 -14.45 5.89
C ILE A 376 3.81 -15.51 4.78
N SER A 377 2.81 -16.38 4.72
CA SER A 377 2.64 -17.32 3.61
C SER A 377 1.30 -17.10 2.90
N ASN A 378 1.32 -17.06 1.57
CA ASN A 378 0.11 -17.18 0.77
C ASN A 378 -0.39 -18.64 0.80
N ILE A 379 -1.71 -18.81 0.91
CA ILE A 379 -2.39 -20.10 0.89
C ILE A 379 -3.18 -20.16 -0.42
N PRO A 380 -2.77 -20.97 -1.41
CA PRO A 380 -3.46 -21.07 -2.68
C PRO A 380 -4.90 -21.57 -2.51
N LEU A 381 -5.85 -20.83 -3.08
CA LEU A 381 -7.25 -21.22 -3.18
C LEU A 381 -7.63 -21.44 -4.65
N SER A 382 -8.69 -22.21 -4.91
CA SER A 382 -9.09 -22.56 -6.27
C SER A 382 -9.81 -21.44 -7.02
N SER A 383 -10.52 -20.57 -6.30
CA SER A 383 -11.21 -19.44 -6.90
C SER A 383 -10.27 -18.25 -7.04
N GLN A 384 -10.24 -17.62 -8.21
CA GLN A 384 -9.54 -16.35 -8.42
C GLN A 384 -10.16 -15.18 -7.64
N PHE A 385 -11.35 -15.37 -7.06
CA PHE A 385 -12.05 -14.36 -6.26
C PHE A 385 -11.91 -14.62 -4.76
N GLU A 386 -10.99 -15.49 -4.37
CA GLU A 386 -10.72 -15.79 -2.96
C GLU A 386 -9.21 -15.80 -2.76
N SER A 387 -8.76 -15.28 -1.63
CA SER A 387 -7.37 -15.42 -1.22
C SER A 387 -7.25 -15.61 0.28
N ALA A 388 -6.18 -16.28 0.70
CA ALA A 388 -5.88 -16.52 2.08
C ALA A 388 -4.38 -16.41 2.37
N TYR A 389 -4.07 -15.96 3.59
CA TYR A 389 -2.71 -15.75 4.07
C TYR A 389 -2.58 -16.21 5.51
N ALA A 390 -1.44 -16.79 5.88
CA ALA A 390 -1.10 -17.12 7.25
C ALA A 390 0.06 -16.27 7.75
N ALA A 391 -0.05 -15.76 8.97
CA ALA A 391 1.03 -15.09 9.69
C ALA A 391 1.54 -15.99 10.81
N TYR A 392 2.85 -16.17 10.82
CA TYR A 392 3.57 -16.94 11.83
C TYR A 392 4.44 -15.99 12.64
N VAL A 393 4.43 -16.12 13.96
CA VAL A 393 5.35 -15.41 14.85
C VAL A 393 6.30 -16.43 15.45
N ASN A 394 7.60 -16.26 15.26
CA ASN A 394 8.63 -17.22 15.66
C ASN A 394 8.28 -18.65 15.20
N SER A 395 7.99 -18.76 13.90
CA SER A 395 7.57 -19.99 13.23
C SER A 395 6.28 -20.63 13.72
N THR A 396 5.48 -19.95 14.54
CA THR A 396 4.21 -20.47 15.09
C THR A 396 3.02 -19.75 14.47
N LEU A 397 2.04 -20.50 13.94
CA LEU A 397 0.83 -19.91 13.35
C LEU A 397 0.05 -19.08 14.38
N LYS A 398 -0.16 -17.80 14.08
CA LYS A 398 -0.91 -16.87 14.94
C LYS A 398 -2.18 -16.35 14.32
N ARG A 399 -2.20 -16.11 13.02
CA ARG A 399 -3.34 -15.50 12.33
C ARG A 399 -3.54 -16.07 10.93
N ILE A 400 -4.78 -16.10 10.46
CA ILE A 400 -5.14 -16.38 9.07
C ILE A 400 -6.03 -15.24 8.57
N MET A 401 -5.68 -14.64 7.43
CA MET A 401 -6.53 -13.69 6.73
C MET A 401 -7.26 -14.43 5.61
N ILE A 402 -8.57 -14.24 5.50
CA ILE A 402 -9.41 -14.75 4.41
C ILE A 402 -10.08 -13.57 3.74
N ILE A 403 -9.97 -13.47 2.42
CA ILE A 403 -10.53 -12.39 1.61
C ILE A 403 -11.47 -13.01 0.59
N ASN A 404 -12.75 -12.64 0.66
CA ASN A 404 -13.76 -13.04 -0.30
C ASN A 404 -14.02 -11.86 -1.26
N MET A 405 -13.42 -11.92 -2.44
CA MET A 405 -13.48 -10.92 -3.50
C MET A 405 -14.56 -11.20 -4.55
N HIS A 406 -15.52 -12.08 -4.27
CA HIS A 406 -16.74 -12.16 -5.08
C HIS A 406 -17.51 -10.84 -4.94
N GLN A 407 -17.70 -10.14 -6.05
CA GLN A 407 -18.26 -8.80 -6.04
C GLN A 407 -19.74 -8.84 -5.64
N TYR A 408 -20.08 -8.05 -4.62
CA TYR A 408 -21.43 -7.75 -4.19
C TYR A 408 -21.57 -6.25 -4.05
N ASN A 409 -22.29 -5.62 -4.98
CA ASN A 409 -22.65 -4.22 -4.85
C ASN A 409 -23.86 -4.08 -3.93
N TYR A 410 -23.80 -3.13 -3.00
CA TYR A 410 -24.92 -2.75 -2.16
C TYR A 410 -25.99 -2.00 -2.96
N THR A 411 -25.59 -1.34 -4.05
CA THR A 411 -26.49 -0.63 -4.95
C THR A 411 -26.71 -1.38 -6.25
N VAL A 412 -27.87 -1.17 -6.89
CA VAL A 412 -28.15 -1.70 -8.24
C VAL A 412 -27.11 -1.14 -9.20
N ASN A 413 -26.43 -2.02 -9.94
CA ASN A 413 -25.36 -1.67 -10.88
C ASN A 413 -24.12 -0.97 -10.26
N GLY A 414 -24.02 -0.85 -8.92
CA GLY A 414 -22.86 -0.25 -8.25
C GLY A 414 -22.76 1.28 -8.34
N THR A 415 -23.74 1.95 -8.95
CA THR A 415 -23.76 3.41 -9.17
C THR A 415 -25.12 4.05 -8.89
N SER A 416 -26.11 3.25 -8.48
CA SER A 416 -27.49 3.69 -8.24
C SER A 416 -27.71 4.14 -6.79
N SER A 417 -28.72 4.98 -6.55
CA SER A 417 -29.25 5.20 -5.19
C SER A 417 -30.15 4.05 -4.71
N VAL A 418 -30.50 3.12 -5.60
CA VAL A 418 -31.38 1.98 -5.32
C VAL A 418 -30.58 0.85 -4.71
N ARG A 419 -31.05 0.33 -3.57
CA ARG A 419 -30.46 -0.83 -2.90
C ARG A 419 -30.60 -2.09 -3.77
N ASN A 420 -29.55 -2.89 -3.82
CA ASN A 420 -29.58 -4.21 -4.44
C ASN A 420 -30.61 -5.11 -3.71
N PRO A 421 -31.64 -5.62 -4.41
CA PRO A 421 -32.66 -6.47 -3.80
C PRO A 421 -32.14 -7.88 -3.47
N VAL A 422 -30.99 -8.27 -4.02
CA VAL A 422 -30.37 -9.58 -3.77
C VAL A 422 -29.66 -9.55 -2.43
N ALA A 423 -29.96 -10.54 -1.58
CA ALA A 423 -29.26 -10.72 -0.32
C ALA A 423 -27.79 -11.06 -0.56
N ARG A 424 -26.90 -10.46 0.24
CA ARG A 424 -25.46 -10.69 0.17
C ARG A 424 -25.13 -12.14 0.52
N PRO A 425 -24.48 -12.91 -0.38
CA PRO A 425 -24.04 -14.26 -0.07
C PRO A 425 -23.01 -14.32 1.06
N VAL A 426 -23.02 -15.43 1.80
CA VAL A 426 -22.00 -15.79 2.79
C VAL A 426 -21.40 -17.13 2.39
N ARG A 427 -20.07 -17.21 2.36
CA ARG A 427 -19.31 -18.43 2.02
C ARG A 427 -18.63 -18.98 3.26
N ASN A 428 -18.66 -20.30 3.40
CA ASN A 428 -17.99 -20.99 4.49
C ASN A 428 -16.61 -21.45 4.03
N PHE A 429 -15.58 -20.99 4.75
CA PHE A 429 -14.20 -21.40 4.57
C PHE A 429 -13.84 -22.43 5.66
N THR A 430 -13.65 -23.68 5.28
CA THR A 430 -13.20 -24.73 6.19
C THR A 430 -11.68 -24.77 6.21
N ILE A 431 -11.11 -24.49 7.38
CA ILE A 431 -9.67 -24.50 7.60
C ILE A 431 -9.30 -25.78 8.32
N THR A 432 -8.31 -26.49 7.81
CA THR A 432 -7.68 -27.62 8.52
C THR A 432 -6.25 -27.23 8.89
N ILE A 433 -5.92 -27.33 10.17
CA ILE A 433 -4.58 -27.14 10.71
C ILE A 433 -4.17 -28.49 11.28
N PRO A 434 -3.33 -29.27 10.57
CA PRO A 434 -2.92 -30.58 11.04
C PRO A 434 -2.21 -30.43 12.38
N SER A 435 -2.57 -31.28 13.35
CA SER A 435 -1.85 -31.34 14.62
C SER A 435 -0.42 -31.81 14.35
N SER A 436 0.55 -30.91 14.42
CA SER A 436 1.97 -31.28 14.45
C SER A 436 2.28 -31.90 15.80
N ALA A 437 2.06 -33.20 15.94
CA ALA A 437 2.59 -33.99 17.05
C ALA A 437 4.10 -34.18 16.88
N THR A 438 4.87 -33.09 16.79
CA THR A 438 6.33 -33.14 16.87
C THR A 438 6.77 -32.48 18.19
N PRO A 439 7.57 -33.16 19.04
CA PRO A 439 7.95 -32.67 20.38
C PRO A 439 8.71 -31.33 20.41
N GLN A 440 9.15 -30.82 19.26
CA GLN A 440 10.03 -29.66 19.17
C GLN A 440 9.31 -28.31 19.10
N HIS A 441 8.01 -28.26 18.79
CA HIS A 441 7.24 -27.01 18.68
C HIS A 441 5.91 -27.13 19.44
N GLY A 442 5.98 -26.94 20.76
CA GLY A 442 4.87 -27.12 21.73
C GLY A 442 3.73 -26.11 21.65
N TYR A 443 3.32 -25.68 20.47
CA TYR A 443 2.15 -24.80 20.31
C TYR A 443 0.88 -25.61 20.10
N ALA A 444 0.04 -25.67 21.14
CA ALA A 444 -1.33 -26.13 21.02
C ALA A 444 -2.20 -24.99 20.48
N LEU A 445 -2.99 -25.27 19.44
CA LEU A 445 -4.03 -24.33 18.99
C LEU A 445 -5.03 -24.09 20.14
N PRO A 446 -5.52 -22.87 20.33
CA PRO A 446 -6.59 -22.61 21.28
C PRO A 446 -7.86 -23.36 20.87
N SER A 447 -8.74 -23.65 21.82
CA SER A 447 -10.07 -24.24 21.53
C SER A 447 -11.03 -23.25 20.86
N VAL A 448 -10.71 -21.96 20.88
CA VAL A 448 -11.50 -20.87 20.31
C VAL A 448 -10.58 -19.88 19.62
N ALA A 449 -10.97 -19.43 18.42
CA ALA A 449 -10.32 -18.33 17.71
C ALA A 449 -11.26 -17.11 17.63
N THR A 450 -10.70 -15.90 17.68
CA THR A 450 -11.45 -14.66 17.49
C THR A 450 -11.50 -14.29 16.01
N LEU A 451 -12.64 -13.79 15.53
CA LEU A 451 -12.82 -13.28 14.18
C LEU A 451 -12.88 -11.76 14.19
N ARG A 452 -12.00 -11.11 13.41
CA ARG A 452 -12.04 -9.67 13.16
C ARG A 452 -12.36 -9.41 11.70
N ALA A 453 -13.50 -8.78 11.45
CA ALA A 453 -13.98 -8.54 10.08
C ALA A 453 -13.60 -7.13 9.61
N LEU A 454 -13.12 -7.05 8.37
CA LEU A 454 -13.25 -5.83 7.57
C LEU A 454 -14.61 -5.93 6.87
N HIS A 455 -15.46 -4.91 7.06
CA HIS A 455 -16.84 -4.91 6.60
C HIS A 455 -17.29 -3.54 6.08
N ALA A 456 -18.09 -3.58 5.02
CA ALA A 456 -18.94 -2.49 4.55
C ALA A 456 -20.19 -3.11 3.87
N ASN A 457 -21.15 -2.28 3.50
CA ASN A 457 -22.42 -2.72 2.90
C ASN A 457 -22.26 -3.47 1.55
N GLY A 458 -21.21 -3.19 0.79
CA GLY A 458 -20.93 -3.77 -0.51
C GLY A 458 -19.61 -3.24 -1.10
N SER A 459 -19.12 -3.86 -2.17
CA SER A 459 -17.84 -3.52 -2.82
C SER A 459 -17.78 -2.09 -3.38
N ASP A 460 -18.93 -1.52 -3.72
CA ASP A 460 -19.13 -0.16 -4.22
C ASP A 460 -19.17 0.90 -3.12
N ALA A 461 -19.16 0.51 -1.83
CA ALA A 461 -19.25 1.45 -0.73
C ALA A 461 -17.99 2.35 -0.65
N ILE A 462 -18.20 3.66 -0.51
CA ILE A 462 -17.13 4.65 -0.28
C ILE A 462 -17.09 5.16 1.18
N THR A 463 -18.08 4.79 1.99
CA THR A 463 -18.23 5.13 3.41
C THR A 463 -18.83 3.95 4.19
N GLY A 464 -18.96 4.08 5.52
CA GLY A 464 -19.56 3.03 6.36
C GLY A 464 -18.69 1.77 6.48
N ILE A 465 -17.39 1.91 6.21
CA ILE A 465 -16.43 0.82 6.31
C ILE A 465 -15.95 0.74 7.75
N THR A 466 -15.80 -0.48 8.25
CA THR A 466 -15.30 -0.76 9.61
C THR A 466 -14.31 -1.90 9.62
N TYR A 467 -13.34 -1.84 10.52
CA TYR A 467 -12.52 -2.99 10.89
C TYR A 467 -12.77 -3.32 12.37
N ASP A 468 -13.24 -4.54 12.63
CA ASP A 468 -13.65 -5.00 13.97
C ASP A 468 -14.65 -4.03 14.66
N GLY A 469 -15.56 -3.46 13.85
CA GLY A 469 -16.57 -2.49 14.26
C GLY A 469 -16.07 -1.06 14.47
N TYR A 470 -14.77 -0.78 14.30
CA TYR A 470 -14.25 0.58 14.36
C TYR A 470 -14.29 1.24 12.98
N SER A 471 -14.90 2.43 12.94
CA SER A 471 -14.81 3.37 11.83
C SER A 471 -13.84 4.50 12.16
N TYR A 472 -13.13 4.97 11.15
CA TYR A 472 -12.23 6.13 11.19
C TYR A 472 -12.75 7.23 10.25
N ASN A 473 -14.03 7.17 9.89
CA ASN A 473 -14.66 8.19 9.07
C ASN A 473 -14.56 9.56 9.73
N TYR A 474 -14.18 10.56 8.95
CA TYR A 474 -13.83 11.88 9.49
C TYR A 474 -15.04 12.57 10.13
N GLU A 475 -16.21 12.41 9.54
CA GLU A 475 -17.47 12.96 10.02
C GLU A 475 -17.93 12.38 11.37
N LEU A 476 -17.39 11.23 11.81
CA LEU A 476 -17.76 10.63 13.09
C LEU A 476 -17.00 11.25 14.27
N ASN A 477 -15.69 11.41 14.13
CA ASN A 477 -14.83 11.98 15.18
C ASN A 477 -13.49 12.51 14.65
N ASN A 478 -13.52 13.32 13.58
CA ASN A 478 -12.34 13.91 12.95
C ASN A 478 -11.23 12.89 12.59
N GLY A 479 -11.62 11.66 12.22
CA GLY A 479 -10.71 10.57 11.85
C GLY A 479 -10.23 9.72 13.02
N LEU A 480 -10.59 10.05 14.26
CA LEU A 480 -10.35 9.21 15.42
C LEU A 480 -11.27 7.97 15.40
N PRO A 481 -10.84 6.83 15.99
CA PRO A 481 -11.62 5.61 16.00
C PRO A 481 -12.96 5.80 16.74
N VAL A 482 -14.05 5.41 16.08
CA VAL A 482 -15.39 5.32 16.66
C VAL A 482 -15.90 3.90 16.50
N ARG A 483 -16.27 3.24 17.60
CA ARG A 483 -16.86 1.91 17.55
C ARG A 483 -18.34 2.03 17.24
N LEU A 484 -18.77 1.48 16.10
CA LEU A 484 -20.16 1.50 15.68
C LEU A 484 -20.98 0.47 16.46
N THR A 485 -22.19 0.85 16.89
CA THR A 485 -23.09 -0.02 17.68
C THR A 485 -23.93 -0.97 16.82
N ASN A 486 -24.02 -0.70 15.52
CA ASN A 486 -24.81 -1.46 14.54
C ASN A 486 -23.98 -2.47 13.72
N VAL A 487 -22.74 -2.74 14.12
CA VAL A 487 -21.85 -3.71 13.47
C VAL A 487 -21.59 -4.88 14.41
N THR A 488 -21.69 -6.10 13.91
CA THR A 488 -21.42 -7.29 14.73
C THR A 488 -19.90 -7.45 14.97
N VAL A 489 -19.51 -7.63 16.22
CA VAL A 489 -18.12 -7.67 16.70
C VAL A 489 -17.93 -8.79 17.71
N GLY A 490 -16.68 -9.15 18.02
CA GLY A 490 -16.37 -10.16 19.03
C GLY A 490 -16.82 -11.58 18.67
N LYS A 491 -16.98 -11.86 17.36
CA LYS A 491 -17.31 -13.21 16.88
C LYS A 491 -16.16 -14.15 17.19
N THR A 492 -16.51 -15.38 17.55
CA THR A 492 -15.55 -16.45 17.79
C THR A 492 -15.98 -17.71 17.04
N VAL A 493 -15.01 -18.60 16.80
CA VAL A 493 -15.26 -19.94 16.23
C VAL A 493 -14.52 -20.98 17.04
N SER A 494 -15.15 -22.14 17.24
CA SER A 494 -14.52 -23.29 17.89
C SER A 494 -13.47 -23.93 16.97
N VAL A 495 -12.35 -24.34 17.56
CA VAL A 495 -11.31 -25.12 16.91
C VAL A 495 -11.40 -26.55 17.44
N THR A 496 -11.90 -27.46 16.62
CA THR A 496 -12.15 -28.85 17.01
C THR A 496 -11.30 -29.78 16.16
N GLY A 497 -10.36 -30.50 16.77
CA GLY A 497 -9.47 -31.42 16.03
C GLY A 497 -8.65 -30.71 14.95
N GLY A 498 -8.23 -29.47 15.20
CA GLY A 498 -7.52 -28.63 14.23
C GLY A 498 -8.39 -28.09 13.09
N LYS A 499 -9.72 -28.23 13.16
CA LYS A 499 -10.65 -27.73 12.15
C LYS A 499 -11.50 -26.59 12.67
N LEU A 500 -11.77 -25.61 11.80
CA LEU A 500 -12.68 -24.49 12.05
C LEU A 500 -13.37 -24.06 10.75
N VAL A 501 -14.59 -23.55 10.87
CA VAL A 501 -15.38 -23.03 9.74
C VAL A 501 -15.58 -21.54 9.94
N VAL A 502 -15.16 -20.74 8.96
CA VAL A 502 -15.21 -19.27 9.03
C VAL A 502 -16.18 -18.76 7.96
N PRO A 503 -17.31 -18.14 8.35
CA PRO A 503 -18.21 -17.50 7.41
C PRO A 503 -17.67 -16.14 6.97
N VAL A 504 -17.58 -15.92 5.65
CA VAL A 504 -17.13 -14.64 5.06
C VAL A 504 -18.13 -14.21 3.99
N GLU A 505 -18.66 -13.00 4.13
CA GLU A 505 -19.58 -12.39 3.16
C GLU A 505 -18.87 -12.13 1.82
N ASP A 506 -19.58 -12.23 0.69
CA ASP A 506 -19.08 -11.79 -0.62
C ASP A 506 -18.67 -10.32 -0.56
N SER A 507 -17.47 -9.95 -1.02
CA SER A 507 -16.85 -8.64 -0.79
C SER A 507 -16.54 -8.39 0.70
N GLY A 508 -16.00 -9.35 1.41
CA GLY A 508 -15.64 -9.23 2.83
C GLY A 508 -14.26 -9.81 3.11
N ALA A 509 -13.66 -9.43 4.24
CA ALA A 509 -12.46 -10.09 4.73
C ALA A 509 -12.57 -10.37 6.23
N VAL A 510 -12.04 -11.52 6.66
CA VAL A 510 -12.02 -11.93 8.06
C VAL A 510 -10.62 -12.39 8.43
N MET A 511 -10.09 -11.81 9.50
CA MET A 511 -8.92 -12.31 10.18
C MET A 511 -9.35 -13.27 11.30
N VAL A 512 -8.87 -14.51 11.22
CA VAL A 512 -8.86 -15.47 12.32
C VAL A 512 -7.63 -15.19 13.17
N ASP A 513 -7.85 -14.93 14.45
CA ASP A 513 -6.81 -14.65 15.44
C ASP A 513 -6.84 -15.74 16.51
N PHE A 514 -5.74 -16.51 16.61
CA PHE A 514 -5.61 -17.59 17.58
C PHE A 514 -5.12 -17.09 18.96
N GLY A 515 -4.89 -15.79 19.12
CA GLY A 515 -4.36 -15.23 20.36
C GLY A 515 -2.89 -15.60 20.59
N ALA A 516 -2.15 -14.66 21.15
CA ALA A 516 -0.82 -14.85 21.72
C ALA A 516 -0.68 -13.87 22.88
#